data_AF-A0A2G1Z9H9-F1
#
_entry.id   AF-A0A2G1Z9H9-F1
#
_cell.length_a   1.000
_cell.length_b   1.000
_cell.length_c   1.000
_cell.angle_alpha   90.00
_cell.angle_beta   90.00
_cell.angle_gamma   90.00
#
_symmetry.space_group_name_H-M   'P 1'
#
loop_
_entity.id
_entity.type
_entity.pdbx_description
1 polymer ?
#
loop_
_entity_poly.entity_id
_entity_poly.type
_entity_poly.pdbx_seq_one_letter_code
_entity_poly.pdbx_strand_id
1 'polypeptide(L)'
;DANSIFIFEVAGLCIGHLGHLHHPLVDAHYAQIGRLDVVMVPIDGALTLSLGGMAEILKRLRARVILPMHARGFATPDTLISMLGDGFESHYLGARSFILSMSTLPRMPTVLVPLGL
;
A
#
# COMPACT_ATOMS: atom_id res chain seq x y z
N ASP A 1 0.77 5.73 21.41
CA ASP A 1 1.30 5.01 20.23
C ASP A 1 1.91 5.98 19.24
N ALA A 2 3.12 5.67 18.77
CA ALA A 2 3.83 6.47 17.77
C ALA A 2 4.01 5.62 16.51
N ASN A 3 3.69 6.18 15.35
CA ASN A 3 3.95 5.60 14.04
C ASN A 3 4.82 6.56 13.22
N SER A 4 5.79 6.02 12.49
CA SER A 4 6.59 6.77 11.54
C SER A 4 6.26 6.28 10.13
N ILE A 5 5.93 7.23 9.25
CA ILE A 5 5.83 6.98 7.82
C ILE A 5 7.18 7.34 7.21
N PHE A 6 7.76 6.42 6.46
CA PHE A 6 9.04 6.64 5.79
C PHE A 6 8.82 6.76 4.30
N ILE A 7 9.35 7.83 3.70
CA ILE A 7 9.36 8.04 2.26
C ILE A 7 10.80 7.91 1.78
N PHE A 8 11.01 7.08 0.76
CA PHE A 8 12.29 6.85 0.13
C PHE A 8 12.23 7.33 -1.31
N GLU A 9 13.13 8.24 -1.67
CA GLU A 9 13.34 8.67 -3.05
C GLU A 9 14.62 8.03 -3.58
N VAL A 10 14.46 7.07 -4.50
CA VAL A 10 15.58 6.30 -5.04
C VAL A 10 15.29 5.80 -6.44
N ALA A 11 16.30 5.81 -7.32
CA ALA A 11 16.17 5.38 -8.72
C ALA A 11 15.02 6.05 -9.49
N GLY A 12 14.68 7.30 -9.12
CA GLY A 12 13.58 8.06 -9.70
C GLY A 12 12.19 7.64 -9.24
N LEU A 13 12.09 6.75 -8.23
CA LEU A 13 10.84 6.30 -7.62
C LEU A 13 10.66 6.94 -6.25
N CYS A 14 9.41 7.25 -5.91
CA CYS A 14 9.00 7.61 -4.56
C CYS A 14 8.28 6.43 -3.90
N ILE A 15 8.84 5.89 -2.82
CA ILE A 15 8.36 4.68 -2.13
C ILE A 15 7.96 5.04 -0.71
N GLY A 16 6.69 4.84 -0.36
CA GLY A 16 6.20 5.09 0.99
C GLY A 16 5.98 3.82 1.79
N HIS A 17 6.50 3.76 3.01
CA HIS A 17 6.21 2.71 3.99
C HIS A 17 5.35 3.29 5.10
N LEU A 18 4.08 2.87 5.19
CA LEU A 18 3.11 3.48 6.10
C LEU A 18 3.29 3.08 7.58
N GLY A 19 4.14 2.10 7.88
CA GLY A 19 4.32 1.62 9.24
C GLY A 19 3.07 0.92 9.76
N HIS A 20 2.83 1.00 11.07
CA HIS A 20 1.61 0.52 11.71
C HIS A 20 0.71 1.72 12.02
N LEU A 21 -0.09 2.13 11.04
CA LEU A 21 -1.04 3.21 11.22
C LEU A 21 -2.19 2.76 12.12
N HIS A 22 -2.46 3.48 13.21
CA HIS A 22 -3.63 3.26 14.07
C HIS A 22 -4.72 4.32 13.88
N HIS A 23 -4.40 5.41 13.19
CA HIS A 23 -5.28 6.57 13.00
C HIS A 23 -5.33 6.97 11.53
N PRO A 24 -6.44 7.58 11.07
CA PRO A 24 -6.53 8.11 9.71
C PRO A 24 -5.52 9.25 9.50
N LEU A 25 -5.11 9.43 8.25
CA LEU A 25 -4.29 10.57 7.85
C LEU A 25 -5.17 11.82 7.67
N VAL A 26 -4.68 12.97 8.12
CA VAL A 26 -5.29 14.28 7.86
C VAL A 26 -4.65 14.93 6.63
N ASP A 27 -5.28 15.97 6.09
CA ASP A 27 -4.83 16.67 4.88
C ASP A 27 -3.36 17.11 4.94
N ALA A 28 -2.90 17.57 6.10
CA ALA A 28 -1.50 17.93 6.31
C ALA A 28 -0.54 16.75 6.12
N HIS A 29 -0.93 15.54 6.54
CA HIS A 29 -0.11 14.34 6.32
C HIS A 29 -0.05 13.98 4.83
N TYR A 30 -1.17 14.04 4.10
CA TYR A 30 -1.15 13.80 2.66
C TYR A 30 -0.29 14.82 1.91
N ALA A 31 -0.33 16.09 2.32
CA ALA A 31 0.51 17.13 1.74
C ALA A 31 2.00 16.88 2.00
N GLN A 32 2.37 16.37 3.19
CA GLN A 32 3.75 16.00 3.52
C GLN A 32 4.23 14.75 2.80
N ILE A 33 3.37 13.73 2.65
CA ILE A 33 3.69 12.49 1.93
C ILE A 33 3.84 12.76 0.43
N GLY A 34 3.01 13.63 -0.13
CA GLY A 34 2.98 13.90 -1.55
C GLY A 34 2.55 12.67 -2.37
N ARG A 35 3.07 12.57 -3.59
CA ARG A 35 2.78 11.45 -4.48
C ARG A 35 3.75 10.30 -4.25
N LEU A 36 3.21 9.09 -4.24
CA LEU A 36 3.98 7.85 -4.19
C LEU A 36 3.83 7.09 -5.50
N ASP A 37 4.89 6.40 -5.90
CA ASP A 37 4.85 5.41 -6.98
C ASP A 37 4.50 4.03 -6.42
N VAL A 38 5.10 3.70 -5.27
CA VAL A 38 4.90 2.45 -4.53
C VAL A 38 4.53 2.77 -3.09
N VAL A 39 3.51 2.11 -2.55
CA VAL A 39 3.17 2.18 -1.13
C VAL A 39 3.16 0.79 -0.50
N MET A 40 3.87 0.63 0.62
CA MET A 40 3.89 -0.58 1.43
C MET A 40 2.94 -0.39 2.62
N VAL A 41 1.98 -1.30 2.75
CA VAL A 41 0.82 -1.09 3.63
C VAL A 41 0.50 -2.33 4.48
N PRO A 42 0.36 -2.20 5.81
CA PRO A 42 -0.01 -3.32 6.65
C PRO A 42 -1.48 -3.72 6.41
N ILE A 43 -1.75 -5.02 6.40
CA ILE A 43 -3.09 -5.58 6.24
C ILE A 43 -3.43 -6.57 7.35
N ASP A 44 -2.99 -6.34 8.59
CA ASP A 44 -3.27 -7.24 9.71
C ASP A 44 -4.70 -7.09 10.29
N GLY A 45 -5.34 -5.93 10.11
CA GLY A 45 -6.74 -5.67 10.45
C GLY A 45 -7.11 -5.72 11.95
N ALA A 46 -6.21 -6.16 12.82
CA ALA A 46 -6.44 -6.33 14.25
C ALA A 46 -5.53 -5.46 15.13
N LEU A 47 -4.34 -5.10 14.63
CA LEU A 47 -3.40 -4.24 15.34
C LEU A 47 -3.29 -2.87 14.70
N THR A 48 -3.62 -2.71 13.41
CA THR A 48 -3.63 -1.42 12.71
C THR A 48 -5.04 -0.85 12.48
N LEU A 49 -5.11 0.30 11.81
CA LEU A 49 -6.33 0.90 11.24
C LEU A 49 -7.13 -0.18 10.50
N SER A 50 -8.47 -0.08 10.56
CA SER A 50 -9.34 -0.99 9.84
C SER A 50 -9.01 -1.03 8.34
N LEU A 51 -9.21 -2.18 7.70
CA LEU A 51 -8.98 -2.33 6.26
C LEU A 51 -9.75 -1.30 5.43
N GLY A 52 -10.96 -0.93 5.85
CA GLY A 52 -11.74 0.13 5.19
C GLY A 52 -11.07 1.50 5.29
N GLY A 53 -10.59 1.89 6.48
CA GLY A 53 -9.82 3.13 6.66
C GLY A 53 -8.52 3.13 5.84
N MET A 54 -7.87 1.96 5.73
CA MET A 54 -6.69 1.81 4.91
C MET A 54 -7.00 1.95 3.41
N ALA A 55 -8.08 1.36 2.93
CA ALA A 55 -8.52 1.48 1.54
C ALA A 55 -8.77 2.96 1.16
N GLU A 56 -9.37 3.76 2.06
CA GLU A 56 -9.56 5.19 1.84
C GLU A 56 -8.24 5.97 1.76
N ILE A 57 -7.27 5.63 2.61
CA ILE A 57 -5.92 6.20 2.52
C ILE A 57 -5.28 5.87 1.16
N LEU A 58 -5.35 4.61 0.73
CA LEU A 58 -4.74 4.16 -0.53
C LEU A 58 -5.38 4.82 -1.75
N LYS A 59 -6.71 4.98 -1.78
CA LYS A 59 -7.44 5.71 -2.81
C LYS A 59 -6.99 7.17 -2.91
N ARG A 60 -6.64 7.79 -1.78
CA ARG A 60 -6.17 9.18 -1.74
C ARG A 60 -4.69 9.35 -2.08
N LEU A 61 -3.83 8.40 -1.70
CA LEU A 61 -2.39 8.42 -2.01
C LEU A 61 -2.10 8.23 -3.51
N ARG A 62 -3.00 7.56 -4.26
CA ARG A 62 -2.91 7.36 -5.71
C ARG A 62 -1.56 6.75 -6.16
N ALA A 63 -1.03 5.83 -5.37
CA ALA A 63 0.14 5.06 -5.74
C ALA A 63 -0.15 4.16 -6.94
N ARG A 64 0.85 3.92 -7.80
CA ARG A 64 0.72 3.00 -8.94
C ARG A 64 0.85 1.55 -8.50
N VAL A 65 1.62 1.29 -7.45
CA VAL A 65 1.77 -0.04 -6.85
C VAL A 65 1.40 0.02 -5.39
N ILE A 66 0.51 -0.88 -4.98
CA ILE A 66 0.19 -1.16 -3.59
C ILE A 66 0.81 -2.51 -3.25
N LEU A 67 1.74 -2.51 -2.30
CA LEU A 67 2.42 -3.70 -1.81
C LEU A 67 1.90 -4.01 -0.40
N PRO A 68 0.93 -4.94 -0.25
CA PRO A 68 0.46 -5.35 1.06
C PRO A 68 1.59 -6.03 1.84
N MET A 69 1.65 -5.78 3.14
CA MET A 69 2.56 -6.40 4.09
C MET A 69 1.79 -6.84 5.35
N HIS A 70 2.40 -7.68 6.17
CA HIS A 70 1.83 -8.11 7.46
C HIS A 70 0.42 -8.74 7.36
N ALA A 71 0.18 -9.64 6.41
CA ALA A 71 -1.04 -10.46 6.43
C ALA A 71 -0.97 -11.45 7.59
N ARG A 72 -1.53 -11.10 8.74
CA ARG A 72 -1.70 -12.01 9.88
C ARG A 72 -3.11 -11.89 10.41
N GLY A 73 -3.72 -13.02 10.76
CA GLY A 73 -5.08 -13.04 11.32
C GLY A 73 -6.16 -13.13 10.26
N PHE A 74 -7.22 -12.33 10.39
CA PHE A 74 -8.44 -12.44 9.59
C PHE A 74 -8.40 -11.67 8.26
N ALA A 75 -7.47 -10.73 8.13
CA ALA A 75 -7.33 -9.89 6.94
C ALA A 75 -6.40 -10.53 5.92
N THR A 76 -6.87 -10.62 4.67
CA THR A 76 -6.13 -11.18 3.52
C THR A 76 -5.95 -10.13 2.43
N PRO A 77 -5.00 -10.32 1.51
CA PRO A 77 -4.91 -9.49 0.30
C PRO A 77 -6.24 -9.40 -0.47
N ASP A 78 -6.99 -10.50 -0.57
CA ASP A 78 -8.32 -10.51 -1.22
C ASP A 78 -9.33 -9.57 -0.54
N THR A 79 -9.26 -9.48 0.79
CA THR A 79 -10.14 -8.58 1.55
C THR A 79 -9.79 -7.12 1.27
N LEU A 80 -8.50 -6.79 1.23
CA LEU A 80 -8.05 -5.45 0.85
C LEU A 80 -8.48 -5.11 -0.58
N ILE A 81 -8.25 -6.03 -1.53
CA ILE A 81 -8.62 -5.85 -2.95
C ILE A 81 -10.13 -5.59 -3.08
N SER A 82 -10.95 -6.37 -2.37
CA SER A 82 -12.41 -6.18 -2.35
C SER A 82 -12.81 -4.79 -1.80
N MET A 83 -12.12 -4.28 -0.79
CA MET A 83 -12.37 -2.96 -0.19
C MET A 83 -11.93 -1.78 -1.08
N LEU A 84 -10.86 -1.98 -1.86
CA LEU A 84 -10.41 -1.00 -2.85
C LEU A 84 -11.45 -0.82 -3.96
N GLY A 85 -12.07 -1.93 -4.40
CA GLY A 85 -13.14 -1.93 -5.39
C GLY A 85 -12.65 -1.58 -6.80
N ASP A 86 -13.56 -1.05 -7.62
CA ASP A 86 -13.30 -0.74 -9.02
C ASP A 86 -12.17 0.29 -9.21
N GLY A 87 -11.42 0.15 -10.30
CA GLY A 87 -10.30 1.03 -10.65
C GLY A 87 -8.93 0.59 -10.13
N PHE A 88 -8.88 -0.53 -9.40
CA PHE A 88 -7.65 -1.20 -9.01
C PHE A 88 -7.53 -2.55 -9.71
N GLU A 89 -6.33 -2.88 -10.16
CA GLU A 89 -5.98 -4.24 -10.58
C GLU A 89 -5.29 -4.99 -9.44
N SER A 90 -5.23 -6.32 -9.52
CA SER A 90 -4.49 -7.14 -8.56
C SER A 90 -3.73 -8.25 -9.28
N HIS A 91 -2.44 -8.37 -9.01
CA HIS A 91 -1.61 -9.46 -9.53
C HIS A 91 -0.92 -10.21 -8.39
N TYR A 92 -1.22 -11.50 -8.29
CA TYR A 92 -0.49 -12.42 -7.42
C TYR A 92 0.79 -12.87 -8.12
N LEU A 93 1.92 -12.62 -7.48
CA LEU A 93 3.24 -12.92 -8.00
C LEU A 93 3.61 -14.37 -7.66
N GLY A 94 4.19 -15.09 -8.63
CA GLY A 94 4.76 -16.42 -8.40
C GLY A 94 6.10 -16.43 -7.66
N ALA A 95 6.54 -15.28 -7.12
CA ALA A 95 7.83 -15.10 -6.47
C ALA A 95 7.71 -14.20 -5.23
N ARG A 96 8.66 -14.35 -4.29
CA ARG A 96 8.72 -13.58 -3.04
C ARG A 96 9.26 -12.16 -3.22
N SER A 97 9.77 -11.87 -4.41
CA SER A 97 10.38 -10.59 -4.78
C SER A 97 10.10 -10.30 -6.24
N PHE A 98 10.14 -9.02 -6.59
CA PHE A 98 9.97 -8.53 -7.96
C PHE A 98 10.83 -7.28 -8.16
N ILE A 99 11.06 -6.94 -9.42
CA ILE A 99 11.85 -5.76 -9.82
C ILE A 99 10.91 -4.78 -10.51
N LEU A 100 10.99 -3.50 -10.15
CA LEU A 100 10.29 -2.41 -10.82
C LEU A 100 11.25 -1.28 -11.18
N SER A 101 10.82 -0.49 -12.14
CA SER A 101 11.42 0.78 -12.52
C SER A 101 10.31 1.73 -12.95
N MET A 102 10.64 3.01 -13.16
CA MET A 102 9.69 3.99 -13.70
C MET A 102 8.99 3.54 -14.98
N SER A 103 9.70 2.81 -15.86
CA SER A 103 9.15 2.33 -17.13
C SER A 103 8.28 1.08 -17.01
N THR A 104 8.44 0.30 -15.93
CA THR A 104 7.67 -0.93 -15.70
C THR A 104 6.51 -0.76 -14.71
N LEU A 105 6.34 0.43 -14.12
CA LEU A 105 5.19 0.74 -13.28
C LEU A 105 3.87 0.51 -14.05
N PRO A 106 2.85 -0.12 -13.42
CA PRO A 106 1.58 -0.42 -14.06
C PRO A 106 0.81 0.88 -14.38
N ARG A 107 0.09 0.90 -15.50
CA ARG A 107 -0.65 2.10 -15.94
C ARG A 107 -1.85 2.39 -15.03
N MET A 108 -2.48 1.34 -14.51
CA MET A 108 -3.51 1.43 -13.48
C MET A 108 -2.90 1.16 -12.10
N PRO A 109 -3.48 1.69 -11.02
CA PRO A 109 -3.12 1.29 -9.66
C PRO A 109 -3.29 -0.23 -9.49
N THR A 110 -2.21 -0.92 -9.10
CA THR A 110 -2.21 -2.38 -8.99
C THR A 110 -1.75 -2.82 -7.61
N VAL A 111 -2.50 -3.72 -6.99
CA VAL A 111 -2.07 -4.47 -5.81
C VAL A 111 -1.16 -5.62 -6.27
N LEU A 112 0.12 -5.57 -5.94
CA LEU A 112 1.07 -6.63 -6.23
C LEU A 112 1.26 -7.48 -4.98
N VAL A 113 0.84 -8.74 -5.02
CA VAL A 113 0.87 -9.64 -3.86
C VAL A 113 2.03 -10.64 -4.03
N PRO A 114 3.12 -10.54 -3.24
CA PRO A 114 4.24 -11.48 -3.33
C PRO A 114 3.86 -12.88 -2.83
N LEU A 115 4.59 -13.89 -3.29
CA LEU A 115 4.41 -15.26 -2.85
C LEU A 115 4.65 -15.42 -1.34
N GLY A 116 3.68 -16.03 -0.65
CA GLY A 116 3.80 -16.37 0.77
C GLY A 116 3.62 -15.18 1.73
N LEU A 117 2.95 -14.13 1.27
CA LEU A 117 2.19 -13.22 2.13
C LEU A 117 0.91 -13.93 2.58
#